data_AF-A0A383THS2-F1
#
_entry.id   AF-A0A383THS2-F1
#
_cell.length_a   1.000
_cell.length_b   1.000
_cell.length_c   1.000
_cell.angle_alpha   90.00
_cell.angle_beta   90.00
_cell.angle_gamma   90.00
#
_symmetry.space_group_name_H-M   'P 1'
#
loop_
_entity.id
_entity.type
_entity.pdbx_description
1 polymer ?
#
loop_
_entity_poly.entity_id
_entity_poly.type
_entity_poly.pdbx_seq_one_letter_code
_entity_poly.pdbx_strand_id
1 'polypeptide(L)'
;MAKHKYDTTEAQDRVIVERVAAIAEKYGVERVQVALSWLLQKDQVVAPIIGATKESHLTSAISALDFKLSAEDILSLEEPYIPHHIMGHN
;
A
#
# COMPACT_ATOMS: atom_id res chain seq x y z
N MET A 1 -20.38 6.18 12.29
CA MET A 1 -20.30 4.78 12.76
C MET A 1 -19.15 3.96 12.16
N ALA A 2 -18.46 4.42 11.10
CA ALA A 2 -17.28 3.72 10.55
C ALA A 2 -15.94 4.09 11.20
N LYS A 3 -15.77 5.33 11.70
CA LYS A 3 -14.52 5.82 12.32
C LYS A 3 -14.02 4.89 13.45
N HIS A 4 -14.90 4.58 14.40
CA HIS A 4 -14.58 3.76 15.58
C HIS A 4 -14.05 2.33 15.29
N LYS A 5 -14.16 1.81 14.07
CA LYS A 5 -13.64 0.47 13.71
C LYS A 5 -12.14 0.46 13.42
N TYR A 6 -11.54 1.60 13.07
CA TYR A 6 -10.13 1.69 12.64
C TYR A 6 -9.29 2.67 13.49
N ASP A 7 -9.90 3.28 14.51
CA ASP A 7 -9.24 4.33 15.32
C ASP A 7 -8.05 3.79 16.16
N THR A 8 -7.96 2.48 16.41
CA THR A 8 -6.91 1.91 17.28
C THR A 8 -5.52 1.86 16.65
N THR A 9 -5.43 1.90 15.32
CA THR A 9 -4.18 1.75 14.56
C THR A 9 -3.91 2.89 13.58
N GLU A 10 -4.81 3.89 13.50
CA GLU A 10 -4.72 5.01 12.56
C GLU A 10 -3.36 5.73 12.59
N ALA A 11 -2.81 5.97 13.78
CA ALA A 11 -1.52 6.62 13.94
C ALA A 11 -0.38 5.83 13.26
N GLN A 12 -0.45 4.49 13.32
CA GLN A 12 0.55 3.62 12.73
C GLN A 12 0.37 3.50 11.21
N ASP A 13 -0.88 3.37 10.75
CA ASP A 13 -1.20 3.34 9.32
C ASP A 13 -0.74 4.62 8.63
N ARG A 14 -0.85 5.76 9.33
CA ARG A 14 -0.39 7.05 8.82
C ARG A 14 1.13 7.08 8.57
N VAL A 15 1.93 6.43 9.41
CA VAL A 15 3.38 6.30 9.18
C VAL A 15 3.65 5.54 7.88
N ILE A 16 2.92 4.45 7.63
CA ILE A 16 3.06 3.69 6.37
C ILE A 16 2.69 4.57 5.18
N VAL A 17 1.58 5.31 5.26
CA VAL A 17 1.12 6.23 4.19
C VAL A 17 2.17 7.32 3.90
N GLU A 18 2.81 7.85 4.94
CA GLU A 18 3.88 8.84 4.80
C GLU A 18 5.13 8.25 4.14
N ARG A 19 5.53 7.01 4.49
CA ARG A 19 6.64 6.31 3.82
C ARG A 19 6.33 6.02 2.35
N VAL A 20 5.10 5.61 2.03
CA VAL A 20 4.64 5.45 0.63
C VAL A 20 4.75 6.78 -0.13
N ALA A 21 4.34 7.89 0.48
CA ALA A 21 4.44 9.21 -0.13
C ALA A 21 5.90 9.62 -0.39
N ALA A 22 6.78 9.44 0.59
CA ALA A 22 8.20 9.75 0.45
C ALA A 22 8.89 8.93 -0.66
N ILE A 23 8.57 7.65 -0.78
CA ILE A 23 9.07 6.78 -1.86
C ILE A 23 8.52 7.25 -3.21
N ALA A 24 7.23 7.56 -3.29
CA ALA A 24 6.61 8.06 -4.51
C ALA A 24 7.30 9.35 -5.00
N GLU A 25 7.59 10.28 -4.10
CA GLU A 25 8.34 11.51 -4.38
C GLU A 25 9.78 11.23 -4.80
N LYS A 26 10.49 10.33 -4.08
CA LYS A 26 11.86 9.91 -4.40
C LYS A 26 12.00 9.39 -5.84
N TYR A 27 11.01 8.63 -6.33
CA TYR A 27 11.04 8.02 -7.66
C TYR A 27 10.24 8.80 -8.72
N GLY A 28 9.54 9.87 -8.35
CA GLY A 28 8.70 10.65 -9.26
C GLY A 28 7.50 9.86 -9.80
N VAL A 29 6.95 8.93 -9.02
CA VAL A 29 5.84 8.05 -9.40
C VAL A 29 4.60 8.30 -8.55
N GLU A 30 3.45 7.75 -8.94
CA GLU A 30 2.24 7.84 -8.12
C GLU A 30 2.29 6.89 -6.91
N ARG A 31 1.65 7.28 -5.80
CA ARG A 31 1.57 6.45 -4.58
C ARG A 31 0.94 5.07 -4.85
N VAL A 32 0.00 4.99 -5.79
CA VAL A 32 -0.62 3.71 -6.19
C VAL A 32 0.40 2.78 -6.85
N GLN A 33 1.36 3.31 -7.62
CA GLN A 33 2.44 2.50 -8.19
C GLN A 33 3.31 1.91 -7.09
N VAL A 34 3.66 2.69 -6.06
CA VAL A 34 4.42 2.19 -4.90
C VAL A 34 3.67 1.06 -4.18
N ALA A 35 2.40 1.28 -3.83
CA ALA A 35 1.61 0.31 -3.09
C ALA A 35 1.39 -1.00 -3.88
N LEU A 36 1.06 -0.90 -5.17
CA LEU A 36 0.86 -2.08 -6.01
C LEU A 36 2.17 -2.81 -6.32
N SER A 37 3.28 -2.09 -6.53
CA SER A 37 4.59 -2.71 -6.75
C SER A 37 5.10 -3.43 -5.50
N TRP A 38 4.80 -2.91 -4.31
CA TRP A 38 5.07 -3.63 -3.05
C TRP A 38 4.30 -4.95 -3.01
N LEU A 39 3.00 -4.92 -3.32
CA LEU A 39 2.13 -6.09 -3.28
C LEU A 39 2.55 -7.15 -4.33
N LEU A 40 2.88 -6.72 -5.54
CA LEU A 40 3.31 -7.57 -6.66
C LEU A 40 4.66 -8.24 -6.43
N GLN A 41 5.50 -7.71 -5.53
CA GLN A 41 6.82 -8.29 -5.21
C GLN A 41 6.77 -9.30 -4.05
N LYS A 42 5.58 -9.63 -3.54
CA LYS A 42 5.42 -10.70 -2.54
C LYS A 42 5.25 -12.03 -3.24
N ASP A 43 6.11 -12.99 -2.91
CA ASP A 43 6.09 -14.33 -3.53
C ASP A 43 4.74 -15.06 -3.35
N GLN A 44 3.98 -14.73 -2.30
CA GLN A 44 2.67 -15.32 -2.03
C GLN A 44 1.54 -14.69 -2.84
N VAL A 45 1.80 -13.58 -3.55
CA VAL A 45 0.80 -12.85 -4.32
C VAL A 45 0.87 -13.27 -5.79
N VAL A 46 -0.17 -13.98 -6.24
CA VAL A 46 -0.29 -14.38 -7.66
C VAL A 46 -0.78 -13.22 -8.52
N ALA A 47 -1.86 -12.54 -8.09
CA ALA A 47 -2.40 -11.36 -8.77
C ALA A 47 -3.27 -10.53 -7.80
N PRO A 48 -3.11 -9.19 -7.77
CA PRO A 48 -3.98 -8.32 -6.98
C PRO A 48 -5.36 -8.15 -7.65
N ILE A 49 -6.41 -8.05 -6.85
CA ILE A 49 -7.76 -7.68 -7.30
C ILE A 49 -7.92 -6.17 -7.18
N ILE A 50 -8.17 -5.48 -8.29
CA ILE A 50 -8.21 -4.02 -8.35
C ILE A 50 -9.62 -3.54 -8.69
N GLY A 51 -10.20 -2.72 -7.81
CA GLY A 51 -11.46 -2.03 -8.08
C GLY A 51 -11.21 -0.70 -8.81
N ALA A 52 -11.73 -0.55 -10.02
CA ALA A 52 -11.61 0.67 -10.81
C ALA A 52 -12.99 1.16 -11.24
N THR A 53 -13.29 2.44 -11.00
CA THR A 53 -14.52 3.11 -11.46
C THR A 53 -14.24 4.16 -12.54
N LYS A 54 -12.97 4.38 -12.86
CA LYS A 54 -12.48 5.30 -13.89
C LYS A 54 -11.31 4.64 -14.62
N GLU A 55 -11.16 4.96 -15.91
CA GLU A 55 -10.06 4.47 -16.74
C GLU A 55 -8.69 4.84 -16.16
N SER A 56 -8.56 6.05 -15.59
CA SER A 56 -7.30 6.49 -14.99
C SER A 56 -6.82 5.57 -13.86
N HIS A 57 -7.72 4.94 -13.10
CA HIS A 57 -7.32 3.99 -12.04
C HIS A 57 -6.67 2.74 -12.65
N LEU A 58 -7.17 2.29 -13.80
CA LEU A 58 -6.61 1.15 -14.50
C LEU A 58 -5.23 1.51 -15.07
N THR A 59 -5.10 2.68 -15.69
CA THR A 59 -3.81 3.14 -16.21
C THR A 59 -2.76 3.23 -15.11
N SER A 60 -3.07 3.85 -13.97
CA SER A 60 -2.12 3.93 -12.86
C SER A 60 -1.76 2.56 -12.27
N ALA A 61 -2.71 1.62 -12.25
CA ALA A 61 -2.45 0.25 -11.81
C ALA A 61 -1.52 -0.50 -12.76
N ILE A 62 -1.70 -0.34 -14.08
CA ILE A 62 -0.82 -0.94 -15.09
C ILE A 62 0.60 -0.41 -14.95
N SER A 63 0.77 0.90 -14.72
CA SER A 63 2.09 1.52 -14.52
C SER A 63 2.87 0.98 -13.29
N ALA A 64 2.22 0.23 -12.40
CA ALA A 64 2.91 -0.44 -11.29
C ALA A 64 3.68 -1.69 -11.75
N LEU A 65 3.35 -2.28 -12.90
CA LEU A 65 4.03 -3.45 -13.44
C LEU A 65 5.47 -3.14 -13.89
N ASP A 66 5.72 -1.89 -14.29
CA ASP A 66 7.01 -1.41 -14.78
C ASP A 66 7.90 -0.83 -13.65
N PHE A 67 7.40 -0.78 -12.42
CA PHE A 67 8.10 -0.21 -11.28
C PHE A 67 8.48 -1.30 -10.27
N LYS A 68 9.73 -1.24 -9.77
CA LYS A 68 10.21 -2.14 -8.72
C LYS A 68 10.80 -1.35 -7.58
N LEU A 69 10.44 -1.77 -6.37
CA LEU A 69 11.00 -1.21 -5.15
C LEU A 69 12.33 -1.87 -4.83
N SER A 70 13.26 -1.10 -4.27
CA SER A 70 14.47 -1.70 -3.72
C SER A 70 14.14 -2.49 -2.44
N ALA A 71 15.05 -3.38 -2.03
CA ALA A 71 14.92 -4.08 -0.76
C ALA A 71 14.82 -3.11 0.44
N GLU A 72 15.55 -2.00 0.39
CA GLU A 72 15.50 -0.95 1.41
C GLU A 72 14.14 -0.26 1.47
N ASP A 73 13.56 0.07 0.31
CA ASP A 73 12.22 0.68 0.27
C ASP A 73 11.17 -0.29 0.82
N ILE A 74 11.24 -1.57 0.45
CA ILE A 74 10.33 -2.61 0.97
C ILE A 74 10.46 -2.73 2.50
N LEU A 75 11.69 -2.83 3.01
CA LEU A 75 11.93 -2.87 4.45
C LEU A 75 11.37 -1.63 5.15
N SER A 76 11.53 -0.45 4.54
CA SER A 76 10.95 0.78 5.07
C SER A 76 9.42 0.73 5.13
N LEU A 77 8.75 0.13 4.13
CA LEU A 77 7.28 0.04 4.14
C LEU A 77 6.76 -0.92 5.21
N GLU A 78 7.52 -1.97 5.52
CA GLU A 78 7.09 -3.06 6.40
C GLU A 78 7.46 -2.88 7.87
N GLU A 79 8.59 -2.22 8.17
CA GLU A 79 9.06 -1.97 9.53
C GLU A 79 7.98 -1.41 10.49
N PRO A 80 7.15 -0.42 10.12
CA PRO A 80 6.13 0.11 11.03
C PRO A 80 4.87 -0.76 11.12
N TYR A 81 4.73 -1.84 10.34
CA TYR A 81 3.51 -2.64 10.31
C TYR A 81 3.24 -3.34 11.65
N ILE A 82 2.00 -3.20 12.15
CA ILE A 82 1.50 -3.94 13.31
C ILE A 82 0.26 -4.75 12.93
N PRO A 83 0.17 -6.03 13.36
CA PRO A 83 -1.05 -6.82 13.17
C PRO A 83 -2.26 -6.14 13.83
N HIS A 84 -3.34 -6.03 13.08
CA HIS A 84 -4.58 -5.44 13.59
C HIS A 84 -5.42 -6.49 14.31
N HIS A 85 -6.06 -6.10 15.41
CA HIS A 85 -7.01 -6.98 16.09
C HIS A 85 -8.25 -7.20 15.21
N ILE A 86 -8.78 -8.43 15.22
CA ILE A 86 -10.02 -8.77 14.50
C ILE A 86 -11.17 -7.95 15.10
N MET A 87 -11.89 -7.21 14.26
CA MET A 87 -13.03 -6.40 14.66
C MET A 87 -14.34 -7.10 14.29
N GLY A 88 -15.25 -7.27 15.26
CA GLY A 88 -16.60 -7.78 15.01
C GLY A 88 -16.78 -9.30 15.08
N HIS A 89 -15.87 -10.01 15.75
CA HIS A 89 -16.04 -11.42 16.13
C HIS A 89 -15.96 -11.53 17.66
N ASN A 90 -16.92 -12.24 18.27
CA ASN A 90 -16.90 -12.70 19.66
C ASN A 90 -16.66 -14.21 19.66
#